data_AF-A0A7X8ZYY4-F1
#
_entry.id   AF-A0A7X8ZYY4-F1
#
_cell.length_a   1.000
_cell.length_b   1.000
_cell.length_c   1.000
_cell.angle_alpha   90.00
_cell.angle_beta   90.00
_cell.angle_gamma   90.00
#
_symmetry.space_group_name_H-M   'P 1'
#
loop_
_entity.id
_entity.type
_entity.pdbx_description
1 polymer ?
#
loop_
_entity_poly.entity_id
_entity_poly.type
_entity_poly.pdbx_seq_one_letter_code
_entity_poly.pdbx_strand_id
1 'polypeptide(L)'
;MRFFWRQLTSMRTALMLLLLLAVAAVPGSLFPQRRAGADVVETWIDDNPTIGPILDFLGMFDVYSSVWFSAIYLLLFVSLVGCLWPRGKQHFKTLRQPPARTPRNLKRLPEYGQLILESNGPTPEEALVDAEKLLKKSGYRTELRDGSVGAERGYVREIGNILFHFGLLGVIV
;
A
#
# COMPACT_ATOMS: atom_id res chain seq x y z
N MET A 1 -17.09 -16.38 9.01
CA MET A 1 -15.66 -15.98 8.98
C MET A 1 -15.17 -15.40 7.65
N ARG A 2 -15.33 -16.09 6.50
CA ARG A 2 -14.84 -15.60 5.19
C ARG A 2 -15.36 -14.21 4.76
N PHE A 3 -16.64 -13.93 4.98
CA PHE A 3 -17.25 -12.63 4.65
C PHE A 3 -16.64 -11.47 5.44
N PHE A 4 -16.57 -11.61 6.77
CA PHE A 4 -16.01 -10.60 7.66
C PHE A 4 -14.55 -10.31 7.33
N TRP A 5 -13.74 -11.35 7.07
CA TRP A 5 -12.36 -11.19 6.64
C TRP A 5 -12.24 -10.44 5.31
N ARG A 6 -13.08 -10.75 4.32
CA ARG A 6 -13.09 -10.06 3.03
C ARG A 6 -13.51 -8.59 3.16
N GLN A 7 -14.42 -8.28 4.09
CA GLN A 7 -14.81 -6.91 4.38
C GLN A 7 -13.66 -6.16 5.06
N LEU A 8 -13.03 -6.75 6.07
CA LEU A 8 -11.95 -6.11 6.81
C LEU A 8 -10.74 -5.82 5.93
N THR A 9 -10.43 -6.71 4.98
CA THR A 9 -9.29 -6.57 4.06
C THR A 9 -9.55 -5.69 2.84
N SER A 10 -10.73 -5.06 2.74
CA SER A 10 -11.07 -4.20 1.60
C SER A 10 -10.51 -2.79 1.77
N MET A 11 -10.02 -2.19 0.67
CA MET A 11 -9.51 -0.81 0.68
C MET A 11 -10.61 0.20 1.05
N ARG A 12 -11.86 -0.08 0.65
CA ARG A 12 -13.02 0.77 1.01
C ARG A 12 -13.23 0.82 2.52
N THR A 13 -13.11 -0.32 3.19
CA THR A 13 -13.25 -0.40 4.66
C THR A 13 -12.15 0.39 5.34
N ALA A 14 -10.89 0.27 4.89
CA ALA A 14 -9.79 1.05 5.46
C ALA A 14 -10.03 2.56 5.36
N LEU A 15 -10.51 3.05 4.22
CA LEU A 15 -10.84 4.48 4.03
C LEU A 15 -11.98 4.94 4.95
N MET A 16 -13.02 4.11 5.10
CA MET A 16 -14.13 4.42 6.02
C MET A 16 -13.69 4.41 7.48
N LEU A 17 -12.83 3.47 7.88
CA LEU A 17 -12.26 3.41 9.22
C LEU A 17 -11.32 4.59 9.48
N LEU A 18 -10.56 5.05 8.49
CA LEU A 18 -9.75 6.26 8.59
C LEU A 18 -10.63 7.49 8.84
N LEU A 19 -11.72 7.65 8.08
CA LEU A 19 -12.69 8.73 8.28
C LEU A 19 -13.34 8.64 9.67
N LEU A 20 -13.73 7.43 10.08
CA LEU A 20 -14.32 7.19 11.39
C LEU A 20 -13.35 7.53 12.52
N LEU A 21 -12.07 7.16 12.38
CA LEU A 21 -11.01 7.50 13.34
C LEU A 21 -10.82 9.02 13.43
N ALA A 22 -10.86 9.73 12.30
CA ALA A 22 -10.77 11.19 12.28
C ALA A 22 -11.92 11.85 13.04
N VAL A 23 -13.16 11.40 12.82
CA VAL A 23 -14.34 11.89 13.56
C VAL A 23 -14.25 11.52 15.05
N ALA A 24 -13.82 10.30 15.35
CA ALA A 24 -13.60 9.79 16.69
C ALA A 24 -12.55 10.58 17.48
N ALA A 25 -11.59 11.23 16.81
CA ALA A 25 -10.58 12.06 17.45
C ALA A 25 -11.08 13.48 17.81
N VAL A 26 -12.19 13.95 17.21
CA VAL A 26 -12.72 15.31 17.44
C VAL A 26 -13.06 15.59 18.91
N PRO A 27 -13.72 14.71 19.67
CA PRO A 27 -13.97 14.96 21.09
C PRO A 27 -12.68 15.16 21.89
N GLY A 28 -11.58 14.51 21.48
CA GLY A 28 -10.28 14.61 22.14
C GLY A 28 -9.64 16.00 22.04
N SER A 29 -10.09 16.85 21.12
CA SER A 29 -9.66 18.25 21.01
C SER A 29 -10.69 19.25 21.54
N LEU A 30 -11.94 18.84 21.74
CA LEU A 30 -13.01 19.69 22.26
C LEU A 30 -13.09 19.67 23.79
N PHE A 31 -12.83 18.52 24.41
CA PHE A 31 -12.93 18.34 25.86
C PHE A 31 -11.55 18.23 26.51
N PRO A 32 -11.39 18.70 27.77
CA PRO A 32 -10.14 18.51 28.51
C PRO A 32 -9.79 17.02 28.59
N GLN A 33 -8.53 16.66 28.43
CA GLN A 33 -8.11 15.25 28.48
C GLN A 33 -7.37 14.98 29.78
N ARG A 34 -7.69 13.88 30.48
CA ARG A 34 -7.05 13.56 31.78
C ARG A 34 -5.54 13.41 31.69
N ARG A 35 -5.02 12.96 30.54
CA ARG A 35 -3.58 12.92 30.27
C ARG A 35 -2.90 14.29 30.29
N ALA A 36 -3.61 15.36 29.95
CA ALA A 36 -3.08 16.72 29.95
C ALA A 36 -3.23 17.42 31.31
N GLY A 37 -4.23 17.03 32.11
CA GLY A 37 -4.46 17.50 33.47
C GLY A 37 -5.73 16.87 34.05
N ALA A 38 -5.59 16.01 35.04
CA ALA A 38 -6.72 15.31 35.65
C ALA A 38 -7.59 16.24 36.51
N ASP A 39 -6.96 17.19 37.22
CA ASP A 39 -7.60 18.22 38.04
C ASP A 39 -8.54 19.13 37.23
N VAL A 40 -8.15 19.47 36.00
CA VAL A 40 -8.98 20.27 35.08
C VAL A 40 -10.24 19.49 34.68
N VAL A 41 -10.14 18.18 34.48
CA VAL A 41 -11.28 17.33 34.12
C VAL A 41 -12.23 17.19 35.31
N GLU A 42 -11.72 16.91 36.51
CA GLU A 42 -12.56 16.80 37.72
C GLU A 42 -13.30 18.11 37.99
N THR A 43 -12.60 19.25 37.90
CA THR A 43 -13.23 20.58 38.04
C THR A 43 -14.33 20.79 36.99
N TRP A 44 -14.07 20.41 35.74
CA TRP A 44 -15.06 20.53 34.67
C TRP A 44 -16.30 19.66 34.92
N ILE A 45 -16.12 18.45 35.44
CA ILE A 45 -17.22 17.54 35.80
C ILE A 45 -18.03 18.11 36.96
N ASP A 46 -17.36 18.64 37.98
CA ASP A 46 -18.01 19.30 39.13
C ASP A 46 -18.82 20.53 38.69
N ASP A 47 -18.30 21.32 37.75
CA ASP A 47 -18.97 22.48 37.16
C ASP A 47 -20.14 22.09 36.22
N ASN A 48 -20.17 20.84 35.73
CA ASN A 48 -21.17 20.34 34.78
C ASN A 48 -21.80 19.01 35.27
N PRO A 49 -22.51 19.01 36.42
CA PRO A 49 -22.89 17.78 37.13
C PRO A 49 -23.89 16.88 36.37
N THR A 50 -24.60 17.42 35.37
CA THR A 50 -25.55 16.64 34.55
C THR A 50 -24.88 15.96 33.36
N ILE A 51 -23.98 16.66 32.65
CA ILE A 51 -23.36 16.19 31.40
C ILE A 51 -22.00 15.54 31.66
N GLY A 52 -21.26 16.00 32.67
CA GLY A 52 -19.94 15.50 33.07
C GLY A 52 -19.91 13.99 33.25
N PRO A 53 -20.74 13.41 34.13
CA PRO A 53 -20.76 11.95 34.34
C PRO A 53 -21.11 11.16 33.07
N ILE A 54 -21.95 11.71 32.19
CA ILE A 54 -22.33 11.06 30.93
C ILE A 54 -21.14 11.04 29.96
N LEU A 55 -20.49 12.18 29.76
CA LEU A 55 -19.30 12.29 28.91
C LEU A 55 -18.15 11.45 29.44
N ASP A 56 -18.02 11.37 30.77
CA ASP A 56 -17.01 10.56 31.43
C ASP A 56 -17.25 9.06 31.20
N PHE A 57 -18.49 8.61 31.38
CA PHE A 57 -18.89 7.23 31.07
C PHE A 57 -18.65 6.87 29.60
N LEU A 58 -18.90 7.81 28.68
CA LEU A 58 -18.59 7.65 27.26
C LEU A 58 -17.09 7.71 26.94
N GLY A 59 -16.23 8.07 27.91
CA GLY A 59 -14.78 8.14 27.74
C GLY A 59 -14.30 9.38 26.98
N MET A 60 -15.06 10.48 27.01
CA MET A 60 -14.74 11.72 26.25
C MET A 60 -13.57 12.53 26.85
N PHE A 61 -13.20 12.28 28.10
CA PHE A 61 -12.00 12.85 28.74
C PHE A 61 -10.76 11.94 28.64
N ASP A 62 -10.93 10.73 28.09
CA ASP A 62 -9.89 9.71 27.89
C ASP A 62 -9.98 9.10 26.49
N VAL A 63 -10.28 9.93 25.47
CA VAL A 63 -10.64 9.47 24.12
C VAL A 63 -9.61 8.49 23.57
N TYR A 64 -8.33 8.83 23.66
CA TYR A 64 -7.23 8.04 23.11
C TYR A 64 -6.95 6.71 23.83
N SER A 65 -7.44 6.55 25.07
CA SER A 65 -7.36 5.30 25.84
C SER A 65 -8.71 4.58 25.97
N SER A 66 -9.78 5.16 25.42
CA SER A 66 -11.11 4.58 25.48
C SER A 66 -11.20 3.26 24.69
N VAL A 67 -12.08 2.38 25.14
CA VAL A 67 -12.30 1.06 24.50
C VAL A 67 -12.80 1.22 23.07
N TRP A 68 -13.70 2.18 22.82
CA TRP A 68 -14.29 2.39 21.50
C TRP A 68 -13.28 2.99 20.51
N PHE A 69 -12.45 3.95 20.92
CA PHE A 69 -11.40 4.50 20.07
C PHE A 69 -10.36 3.44 19.73
N SER A 70 -9.93 2.67 20.74
CA SER A 70 -9.00 1.56 20.57
C SER A 70 -9.55 0.49 19.63
N ALA A 71 -10.86 0.19 19.70
CA ALA A 71 -11.50 -0.75 18.77
C ALA A 71 -11.43 -0.25 17.31
N ILE A 72 -11.73 1.03 17.06
CA ILE A 72 -11.64 1.62 15.71
C ILE A 72 -10.18 1.56 15.21
N TYR A 73 -9.23 1.95 16.06
CA TYR A 73 -7.80 1.91 15.75
C TYR A 73 -7.32 0.49 15.40
N LEU A 74 -7.67 -0.51 16.21
CA LEU A 74 -7.30 -1.91 15.96
C LEU A 74 -7.95 -2.45 14.68
N LEU A 75 -9.21 -2.12 14.41
CA LEU A 75 -9.88 -2.49 13.17
C LEU A 75 -9.19 -1.87 11.95
N LEU A 76 -8.82 -0.59 12.04
CA LEU A 76 -8.07 0.10 10.98
C LEU A 76 -6.72 -0.57 10.75
N PHE A 77 -5.98 -0.89 11.81
CA PHE A 77 -4.68 -1.55 11.74
C PHE A 77 -4.77 -2.92 11.07
N VAL A 78 -5.69 -3.77 11.53
CA VAL A 78 -5.88 -5.11 10.93
C VAL A 78 -6.37 -4.99 9.47
N SER A 79 -7.21 -4.00 9.16
CA SER A 79 -7.64 -3.71 7.79
C SER A 79 -6.47 -3.32 6.89
N LEU A 80 -5.60 -2.44 7.39
CA LEU A 80 -4.43 -1.95 6.68
C LEU A 80 -3.45 -3.10 6.40
N VAL A 81 -3.09 -3.89 7.42
CA VAL A 81 -2.25 -5.09 7.27
C VAL A 81 -2.89 -6.08 6.29
N GLY A 82 -4.20 -6.33 6.45
CA GLY A 82 -4.95 -7.26 5.62
C GLY A 82 -5.02 -6.87 4.15
N CYS A 83 -5.01 -5.57 3.84
CA CYS A 83 -4.99 -5.08 2.46
C CYS A 83 -3.58 -4.98 1.87
N LEU A 84 -2.56 -4.74 2.71
CA LEU A 84 -1.19 -4.51 2.27
C LEU A 84 -0.40 -5.82 2.07
N TRP A 85 -0.66 -6.83 2.90
CA TRP A 85 0.02 -8.12 2.82
C TRP A 85 -0.17 -8.85 1.49
N PRO A 86 -1.40 -9.03 0.96
CA PRO A 86 -1.61 -9.72 -0.32
C PRO A 86 -1.00 -8.95 -1.49
N ARG A 87 -1.07 -7.61 -1.45
CA ARG A 87 -0.44 -6.73 -2.44
C ARG A 87 1.07 -6.91 -2.43
N GLY A 88 1.71 -6.80 -1.27
CA GLY A 88 3.15 -7.02 -1.12
C GLY A 88 3.59 -8.38 -1.65
N LYS A 89 2.85 -9.45 -1.32
CA LYS A 89 3.12 -10.80 -1.84
C LYS A 89 3.00 -10.89 -3.37
N GLN A 90 1.98 -10.27 -3.96
CA GLN A 90 1.78 -10.28 -5.41
C GLN A 90 2.91 -9.52 -6.12
N HIS A 91 3.28 -8.33 -5.65
CA HIS A 91 4.39 -7.57 -6.22
C HIS A 91 5.71 -8.33 -6.07
N PHE A 92 5.97 -8.93 -4.91
CA PHE A 92 7.15 -9.77 -4.72
C PHE A 92 7.20 -10.96 -5.69
N LYS A 93 6.05 -11.56 -5.99
CA LYS A 93 5.95 -12.61 -7.01
C LYS A 93 6.29 -12.05 -8.40
N THR A 94 5.72 -10.90 -8.79
CA THR A 94 6.01 -10.26 -10.08
C THR A 94 7.49 -9.89 -10.23
N LEU A 95 8.13 -9.38 -9.19
CA LEU A 95 9.57 -9.08 -9.19
C LEU A 95 10.45 -10.30 -9.46
N ARG A 96 9.98 -11.49 -9.07
CA ARG A 96 10.68 -12.76 -9.30
C ARG A 96 10.33 -13.41 -10.64
N GLN A 97 9.27 -12.97 -11.30
CA GLN A 97 8.90 -13.51 -12.60
C GLN A 97 9.89 -13.03 -13.67
N PRO A 98 10.14 -13.84 -14.71
CA PRO A 98 10.92 -13.41 -15.85
C PRO A 98 10.15 -12.38 -16.69
N PRO A 99 10.84 -11.62 -17.55
CA PRO A 99 10.21 -10.67 -18.46
C PRO A 99 9.03 -11.26 -19.25
N ALA A 100 8.05 -10.40 -19.55
CA ALA A 100 6.85 -10.79 -20.28
C ALA A 100 7.18 -11.48 -21.61
N ARG A 101 6.38 -12.49 -21.98
CA ARG A 101 6.58 -13.24 -23.21
C ARG A 101 6.31 -12.36 -24.42
N THR A 102 7.12 -12.50 -25.47
CA THR A 102 6.88 -11.89 -26.77
C THR A 102 5.50 -12.29 -27.29
N PRO A 103 4.62 -11.32 -27.61
CA PRO A 103 3.28 -11.63 -28.10
C PRO A 103 3.35 -12.25 -29.49
N ARG A 104 2.39 -13.13 -29.80
CA ARG A 104 2.32 -13.82 -31.10
C ARG A 104 2.21 -12.87 -32.30
N ASN A 105 1.76 -11.64 -32.09
CA ASN A 105 1.55 -10.65 -33.15
C ASN A 105 2.09 -9.27 -32.75
N LEU A 106 3.41 -9.09 -32.90
CA LEU A 106 4.13 -7.85 -32.53
C LEU A 106 3.61 -6.60 -33.25
N LYS A 107 3.13 -6.75 -34.50
CA LYS A 107 2.61 -5.65 -35.31
C LYS A 107 1.37 -4.95 -34.72
N ARG A 108 0.73 -5.55 -33.72
CA ARG A 108 -0.43 -4.96 -33.03
C ARG A 108 -0.03 -4.05 -31.86
N LEU A 109 1.25 -4.02 -31.49
CA LEU A 109 1.71 -3.14 -30.42
C LEU A 109 1.77 -1.69 -30.92
N PRO A 110 1.34 -0.71 -30.10
CA PRO A 110 1.37 0.71 -30.48
C PRO A 110 2.78 1.20 -30.88
N GLU A 111 3.81 0.70 -30.18
CA GLU A 111 5.21 1.07 -30.37
C GLU A 111 5.97 0.00 -31.19
N TYR A 112 5.39 -0.47 -32.29
CA TYR A 112 6.03 -1.44 -33.18
C TYR A 112 6.98 -0.75 -34.16
N GLY A 113 8.25 -1.17 -34.18
CA GLY A 113 9.24 -0.80 -35.18
C GLY A 113 9.80 -2.03 -35.90
N GLN A 114 10.24 -1.85 -37.14
CA GLN A 114 10.96 -2.88 -37.90
C GLN A 114 12.24 -2.28 -38.50
N LEU A 115 13.33 -3.04 -38.41
CA LEU A 115 14.59 -2.76 -39.06
C LEU A 115 14.98 -3.96 -39.92
N ILE A 116 15.43 -3.71 -41.15
CA ILE A 116 15.94 -4.75 -42.05
C ILE A 116 17.46 -4.83 -41.83
N LEU A 117 17.97 -6.04 -41.55
CA LEU A 117 19.41 -6.27 -41.43
C LEU A 117 20.02 -6.38 -42.83
N GLU A 118 21.17 -5.74 -43.03
CA GLU A 118 21.93 -5.81 -44.28
C GLU A 118 22.49 -7.23 -44.49
N SER A 119 22.77 -7.61 -45.74
CA SER A 119 23.22 -8.97 -46.09
C SER A 119 24.61 -9.34 -45.54
N ASN A 120 25.41 -8.34 -45.18
CA ASN A 120 26.70 -8.47 -44.49
C ASN A 120 26.58 -8.24 -42.97
N GLY A 121 25.36 -8.05 -42.47
CA GLY A 121 25.07 -7.81 -41.06
C GLY A 121 25.07 -9.09 -40.21
N PRO A 122 24.81 -8.96 -38.90
CA PRO A 122 24.71 -10.10 -38.00
C PRO A 122 23.55 -11.01 -38.41
N THR A 123 23.71 -12.31 -38.15
CA THR A 123 22.61 -13.26 -38.25
C THR A 123 21.49 -12.91 -37.26
N PRO A 124 20.24 -13.37 -37.48
CA PRO A 124 19.14 -13.10 -36.55
C PRO A 124 19.44 -13.52 -35.10
N GLU A 125 20.19 -14.61 -34.91
CA GLU A 125 20.59 -15.11 -33.60
C GLU A 125 21.63 -14.21 -32.94
N GLU A 126 22.66 -13.79 -33.69
CA GLU A 126 23.67 -12.83 -33.22
C GLU A 126 23.04 -11.48 -32.86
N ALA A 127 22.11 -10.99 -33.69
CA ALA A 127 21.38 -9.76 -33.44
C ALA A 127 20.57 -9.80 -32.14
N LEU A 128 19.94 -10.95 -31.81
CA LEU A 128 19.23 -11.14 -30.55
C LEU A 128 20.19 -11.15 -29.35
N VAL A 129 21.34 -11.82 -29.47
CA VAL A 129 22.36 -11.86 -28.41
C VAL A 129 22.93 -10.47 -28.14
N ASP A 130 23.21 -9.69 -29.18
CA ASP A 130 23.74 -8.34 -29.04
C ASP A 130 22.70 -7.35 -28.50
N ALA A 131 21.44 -7.49 -28.92
CA ALA A 131 20.33 -6.76 -28.32
C ALA A 131 20.20 -7.06 -26.82
N GLU A 132 20.33 -8.33 -26.41
CA GLU A 132 20.31 -8.71 -25.00
C GLU A 132 21.43 -8.04 -24.21
N LYS A 133 22.67 -8.03 -24.73
CA LYS A 133 23.81 -7.38 -24.09
C LYS A 133 23.59 -5.88 -23.90
N LEU A 134 23.09 -5.20 -24.93
CA LEU A 134 22.79 -3.77 -24.89
C LEU A 134 21.73 -3.47 -23.83
N LEU A 135 20.64 -4.24 -23.80
CA LEU A 135 19.56 -4.09 -22.83
C LEU A 135 20.05 -4.34 -21.39
N LYS A 136 20.86 -5.39 -21.16
CA LYS A 136 21.50 -5.64 -19.86
C LYS A 136 22.37 -4.45 -19.42
N LYS A 137 23.17 -3.89 -20.32
CA LYS A 137 24.03 -2.71 -20.03
C LYS A 137 23.19 -1.48 -19.67
N SER A 138 22.00 -1.33 -20.25
CA SER A 138 21.04 -0.27 -19.91
C SER A 138 20.21 -0.57 -18.65
N GLY A 139 20.51 -1.64 -17.91
CA GLY A 139 19.87 -1.98 -16.64
C GLY A 139 18.50 -2.64 -16.78
N TYR A 140 18.18 -3.22 -17.93
CA TYR A 140 16.99 -4.05 -18.10
C TYR A 140 17.23 -5.47 -17.59
N ARG A 141 16.18 -6.06 -17.02
CA ARG A 141 16.12 -7.52 -16.85
C ARG A 141 15.74 -8.11 -18.20
N THR A 142 16.52 -9.06 -18.69
CA THR A 142 16.29 -9.68 -19.99
C THR A 142 16.08 -11.18 -19.87
N GLU A 143 15.40 -11.74 -20.86
CA GLU A 143 15.31 -13.18 -21.05
C GLU A 143 15.35 -13.46 -22.55
N LEU A 144 16.44 -14.08 -22.99
CA LEU A 144 16.58 -14.61 -24.34
C LEU A 144 15.77 -15.89 -24.47
N ARG A 145 15.00 -16.00 -25.54
CA ARG A 145 14.18 -17.15 -25.90
C ARG A 145 14.32 -17.41 -27.40
N ASP A 146 13.92 -18.59 -27.85
CA ASP A 146 13.98 -18.95 -29.26
C ASP A 146 13.22 -17.92 -30.11
N GLY A 147 13.98 -17.12 -30.88
CA GLY A 147 13.46 -16.09 -31.78
C GLY A 147 13.06 -14.75 -31.13
N SER A 148 13.34 -14.49 -29.84
CA SER A 148 13.09 -13.16 -29.25
C SER A 148 13.83 -12.88 -27.95
N VAL A 149 14.07 -11.60 -27.65
CA VAL A 149 14.51 -11.11 -26.33
C VAL A 149 13.38 -10.34 -25.68
N GLY A 150 12.94 -10.78 -24.50
CA GLY A 150 12.09 -10.00 -23.61
C GLY A 150 12.95 -9.11 -22.72
N ALA A 151 12.54 -7.85 -22.51
CA ALA A 151 13.25 -6.93 -21.62
C ALA A 151 12.26 -6.08 -20.81
N GLU A 152 12.54 -5.90 -19.53
CA GLU A 152 11.72 -5.08 -18.63
C GLU A 152 12.57 -4.30 -17.63
N ARG A 153 12.07 -3.13 -17.23
CA ARG A 153 12.63 -2.26 -16.18
C ARG A 153 11.49 -1.45 -15.57
N GLY A 154 11.69 -0.86 -14.39
CA GLY A 154 10.76 0.12 -13.81
C GLY A 154 10.15 -0.26 -12.46
N TYR A 155 10.57 -1.37 -11.86
CA TYR A 155 10.01 -1.87 -10.61
C TYR A 155 10.31 -1.01 -9.36
N VAL A 156 11.29 -0.11 -9.42
CA VAL A 156 11.68 0.74 -8.27
C VAL A 156 10.51 1.59 -7.76
N ARG A 157 9.71 2.16 -8.66
CA ARG A 157 8.54 2.97 -8.29
C ARG A 157 7.51 2.15 -7.52
N GLU A 158 7.30 0.91 -7.96
CA GLU A 158 6.32 0.01 -7.37
C GLU A 158 6.77 -0.53 -6.01
N ILE A 159 8.06 -0.90 -5.88
CA ILE A 159 8.68 -1.27 -4.61
C ILE A 159 8.62 -0.10 -3.62
N GLY A 160 9.00 1.11 -4.06
CA GLY A 160 8.99 2.30 -3.23
C GLY A 160 7.59 2.61 -2.69
N ASN A 161 6.56 2.46 -3.52
CA ASN A 161 5.17 2.62 -3.09
C ASN A 161 4.81 1.64 -1.96
N ILE A 162 5.16 0.36 -2.09
CA ILE A 162 4.86 -0.65 -1.07
C ILE A 162 5.63 -0.38 0.22
N LEU A 163 6.93 -0.10 0.11
CA LEU A 163 7.78 0.23 1.25
C LEU A 163 7.27 1.45 2.00
N PHE A 164 6.80 2.48 1.31
CA PHE A 164 6.18 3.65 1.93
C PHE A 164 4.98 3.27 2.80
N HIS A 165 4.09 2.43 2.29
CA HIS A 165 2.91 1.99 3.05
C HIS A 165 3.28 1.11 4.26
N PHE A 166 4.27 0.22 4.12
CA PHE A 166 4.78 -0.56 5.25
C PHE A 166 5.53 0.31 6.26
N GLY A 167 6.23 1.36 5.81
CA GLY A 167 6.88 2.34 6.67
C GLY A 167 5.87 3.16 7.47
N LEU A 168 4.79 3.61 6.83
CA LEU A 168 3.68 4.29 7.51
C LEU A 168 3.02 3.39 8.56
N LEU A 169 2.82 2.11 8.24
CA LEU A 169 2.36 1.12 9.21
C LEU A 169 3.34 0.99 10.38
N GLY A 170 4.66 1.00 10.12
CA GLY A 170 5.69 0.93 11.15
C GLY A 170 5.77 2.17 12.06
N VAL A 171 5.42 3.36 11.57
CA VAL A 171 5.35 4.59 12.38
C VAL A 171 4.13 4.58 13.31
N ILE A 172 3.06 3.89 12.91
CA ILE A 172 1.82 3.80 13.69
C ILE A 172 1.98 2.84 14.89
N VAL A 173 2.93 1.90 14.84
CA VAL A 173 3.25 0.94 15.92
C VAL A 173 4.29 1.50 16.87
#